data_AF-A0A958AJ88-F1
#
_entry.id   AF-A0A958AJ88-F1
#
_cell.length_a   1.000
_cell.length_b   1.000
_cell.length_c   1.000
_cell.angle_alpha   90.00
_cell.angle_beta   90.00
_cell.angle_gamma   90.00
#
_symmetry.space_group_name_H-M   'P 1'
#
loop_
_entity.id
_entity.type
_entity.pdbx_description
1 polymer ?
#
loop_
_entity_poly.entity_id
_entity_poly.type
_entity_poly.pdbx_seq_one_letter_code
_entity_poly.pdbx_strand_id
1 'polypeptide(L)'
;MAFPSPLCLRQASAHWCWRSALLLLFLCLGFWPTGVAQAATFTVTNTNDSGPGSLRQAILDANARSGVDLILFNLGSGVQTIRPNSALPTLTDTVEINALGGNTCATMPPQPRVLLDGSAAGSNVSGFKIQANTSRIVGFYITKFSGHGVEIAANDVVVACNVIGLNNAGTVAGNNNYGVKIAGNNNIVGRLGSLTGNVVSGNFFGIVAEGS
;
A
#
# COMPACT_ATOMS: atom_id res chain seq x y z
N MET A 1 -39.12 -60.36 68.99
CA MET A 1 -38.35 -59.30 68.31
C MET A 1 -37.25 -59.97 67.51
N ALA A 2 -37.44 -60.05 66.19
CA ALA A 2 -36.56 -60.77 65.27
C ALA A 2 -35.73 -59.76 64.47
N PHE A 3 -34.41 -59.95 64.44
CA PHE A 3 -33.49 -59.29 63.51
C PHE A 3 -33.16 -60.27 62.36
N PRO A 4 -33.06 -59.81 61.11
CA PRO A 4 -32.77 -60.68 59.96
C PRO A 4 -31.25 -60.82 59.70
N SER A 5 -30.90 -61.96 59.13
CA SER A 5 -29.59 -62.31 58.57
C SER A 5 -29.41 -61.78 57.15
N PRO A 6 -28.16 -61.55 56.67
CA PRO A 6 -27.92 -61.06 55.32
C PRO A 6 -27.61 -62.17 54.30
N LEU A 7 -28.18 -61.97 53.11
CA LEU A 7 -27.60 -62.10 51.77
C LEU A 7 -27.10 -63.49 51.31
N CYS A 8 -27.90 -64.10 50.42
CA CYS A 8 -27.51 -65.18 49.53
C CYS A 8 -28.07 -64.92 48.12
N LEU A 9 -27.23 -65.11 47.10
CA LEU A 9 -27.52 -65.32 45.65
C LEU A 9 -28.07 -64.12 44.85
N ARG A 10 -27.91 -64.01 43.53
CA ARG A 10 -26.96 -64.44 42.47
C ARG A 10 -27.55 -63.78 41.20
N GLN A 11 -26.71 -63.13 40.40
CA GLN A 11 -26.78 -62.89 38.94
C GLN A 11 -28.15 -62.87 38.20
N ALA A 12 -28.40 -61.78 37.45
CA ALA A 12 -29.18 -61.76 36.20
C ALA A 12 -28.69 -60.55 35.38
N SER A 13 -27.88 -60.74 34.32
CA SER A 13 -28.23 -61.04 32.93
C SER A 13 -28.19 -59.79 32.04
N ALA A 14 -27.39 -59.89 30.99
CA ALA A 14 -27.05 -58.85 30.02
C ALA A 14 -28.23 -58.47 29.13
N HIS A 15 -28.40 -57.17 28.88
CA HIS A 15 -29.08 -56.67 27.69
C HIS A 15 -28.36 -55.42 27.16
N TRP A 16 -27.78 -55.57 25.97
CA TRP A 16 -27.38 -54.49 25.09
C TRP A 16 -28.50 -53.43 24.99
N CYS A 17 -28.18 -52.18 25.30
CA CYS A 17 -28.88 -51.06 24.70
C CYS A 17 -27.90 -49.89 24.50
N TRP A 18 -27.34 -49.91 23.31
CA TRP A 18 -26.51 -48.91 22.68
C TRP A 18 -27.28 -47.59 22.58
N ARG A 19 -27.13 -46.71 23.57
CA ARG A 19 -27.58 -45.30 23.62
C ARG A 19 -27.22 -44.82 25.02
N SER A 20 -26.10 -44.17 25.28
CA SER A 20 -25.99 -42.72 25.09
C SER A 20 -24.59 -42.32 25.55
N ALA A 21 -23.63 -42.32 24.63
CA ALA A 21 -22.28 -41.80 24.87
C ALA A 21 -21.98 -40.80 23.75
N LEU A 22 -22.50 -39.58 23.86
CA LEU A 22 -22.14 -38.44 23.00
C LEU A 22 -22.66 -37.16 23.66
N LEU A 23 -22.00 -36.75 24.73
CA LEU A 23 -22.13 -35.41 25.30
C LEU A 23 -20.75 -35.01 25.78
N LEU A 24 -19.86 -34.64 24.84
CA LEU A 24 -18.57 -33.95 25.07
C LEU A 24 -17.89 -33.72 23.70
N LEU A 25 -18.31 -32.70 22.93
CA LEU A 25 -17.43 -31.96 21.99
C LEU A 25 -18.20 -30.80 21.29
N PHE A 26 -18.40 -29.68 21.96
CA PHE A 26 -18.77 -28.42 21.29
C PHE A 26 -18.19 -27.23 22.06
N LEU A 27 -16.86 -27.17 22.16
CA LEU A 27 -16.15 -25.99 22.65
C LEU A 27 -14.88 -25.74 21.83
N CYS A 28 -15.06 -25.38 20.56
CA CYS A 28 -14.05 -24.67 19.75
C CYS A 28 -14.77 -23.71 18.79
N LEU A 29 -15.68 -22.89 19.32
CA LEU A 29 -16.20 -21.75 18.57
C LEU A 29 -15.13 -20.65 18.56
N GLY A 30 -14.39 -20.60 17.45
CA GLY A 30 -14.09 -19.32 16.82
C GLY A 30 -13.07 -18.41 17.47
N PHE A 31 -12.02 -18.92 18.11
CA PHE A 31 -10.81 -18.11 18.29
C PHE A 31 -9.94 -18.23 17.03
N TRP A 32 -10.46 -17.73 15.90
CA TRP A 32 -9.59 -17.43 14.77
C TRP A 32 -8.70 -16.29 15.26
N PRO A 33 -7.37 -16.45 15.32
CA PRO A 33 -6.51 -15.32 15.60
C PRO A 33 -6.75 -14.32 14.47
N THR A 34 -7.47 -13.25 14.76
CA THR A 34 -7.44 -12.05 13.94
C THR A 34 -6.00 -11.56 14.02
N GLY A 35 -5.18 -11.95 13.04
CA GLY A 35 -3.83 -11.42 12.92
C GLY A 35 -3.94 -9.90 12.92
N VAL A 36 -3.34 -9.26 13.92
CA VAL A 36 -3.15 -7.82 13.88
C VAL A 36 -2.32 -7.52 12.63
N ALA A 37 -2.93 -6.84 11.66
CA ALA A 37 -2.22 -6.38 10.48
C ALA A 37 -1.13 -5.41 10.95
N GLN A 38 0.11 -5.91 11.01
CA GLN A 38 1.26 -5.11 11.37
C GLN A 38 1.73 -4.37 10.13
N ALA A 39 1.65 -3.04 10.16
CA ALA A 39 2.22 -2.18 9.13
C ALA A 39 3.72 -2.46 8.98
N ALA A 40 4.15 -2.85 7.79
CA ALA A 40 5.56 -2.99 7.47
C ALA A 40 6.18 -1.64 7.12
N THR A 41 7.49 -1.53 7.30
CA THR A 41 8.26 -0.42 6.73
C THR A 41 9.34 -0.97 5.81
N PHE A 42 9.30 -0.58 4.54
CA PHE A 42 10.32 -0.86 3.54
C PHE A 42 11.11 0.40 3.26
N THR A 43 12.44 0.33 3.41
CA THR A 43 13.31 1.48 3.20
C THR A 43 14.04 1.36 1.88
N VAL A 44 13.84 2.33 1.00
CA VAL A 44 14.61 2.51 -0.23
C VAL A 44 15.96 3.15 0.12
N THR A 45 17.05 2.46 -0.18
CA THR A 45 18.44 2.83 0.19
C THR A 45 19.34 3.06 -1.01
N ASN A 46 18.90 2.76 -2.23
CA ASN A 46 19.62 3.07 -3.45
C ASN A 46 18.69 3.50 -4.58
N THR A 47 19.28 4.04 -5.65
CA THR A 47 18.56 4.56 -6.82
C THR A 47 18.53 3.57 -7.99
N ASN A 48 18.92 2.32 -7.77
CA ASN A 48 18.92 1.30 -8.82
C ASN A 48 17.48 1.00 -9.26
N ASP A 49 17.31 0.59 -10.51
CA ASP A 49 16.00 0.20 -11.06
C ASP A 49 15.42 -1.07 -10.39
N SER A 50 16.29 -1.97 -9.92
CA SER A 50 15.88 -3.24 -9.32
C SER A 50 16.90 -3.73 -8.29
N GLY A 51 16.53 -4.81 -7.59
CA GLY A 51 17.34 -5.45 -6.55
C GLY A 51 17.10 -4.88 -5.15
N PRO A 52 17.69 -5.49 -4.12
CA PRO A 52 17.49 -5.09 -2.72
C PRO A 52 17.74 -3.61 -2.48
N GLY A 53 16.83 -2.95 -1.75
CA GLY A 53 16.91 -1.54 -1.41
C GLY A 53 16.48 -0.56 -2.52
N SER A 54 16.04 -1.05 -3.68
CA SER A 54 15.44 -0.21 -4.73
C SER A 54 13.96 0.09 -4.46
N LEU A 55 13.43 1.16 -5.08
CA LEU A 55 12.00 1.47 -5.05
C LEU A 55 11.15 0.34 -5.63
N ARG A 56 11.60 -0.27 -6.74
CA ARG A 56 10.90 -1.39 -7.36
C ARG A 56 10.77 -2.57 -6.39
N GLN A 57 11.85 -2.94 -5.72
CA GLN A 57 11.81 -4.03 -4.75
C GLN A 57 10.90 -3.69 -3.57
N ALA A 58 10.95 -2.47 -3.05
CA ALA A 58 10.07 -2.04 -1.96
C ALA A 58 8.57 -2.12 -2.34
N ILE A 59 8.22 -1.75 -3.57
CA ILE A 59 6.84 -1.89 -4.08
C ILE A 59 6.45 -3.37 -4.20
N LEU A 60 7.33 -4.23 -4.72
CA LEU A 60 7.07 -5.67 -4.81
C LEU A 60 6.85 -6.29 -3.43
N ASP A 61 7.67 -5.91 -2.45
CA ASP A 61 7.57 -6.41 -1.08
C ASP A 61 6.28 -5.94 -0.39
N ALA A 62 5.87 -4.68 -0.60
CA ALA A 62 4.60 -4.15 -0.09
C ALA A 62 3.39 -4.84 -0.75
N ASN A 63 3.40 -5.03 -2.07
CA ASN A 63 2.33 -5.74 -2.78
C ASN A 63 2.19 -7.22 -2.34
N ALA A 64 3.26 -7.83 -1.83
CA ALA A 64 3.27 -9.22 -1.37
C ALA A 64 2.75 -9.38 0.07
N ARG A 65 2.45 -8.28 0.77
CA ARG A 65 1.99 -8.26 2.15
C ARG A 65 0.63 -7.58 2.23
N SER A 66 -0.29 -8.21 2.96
CA SER A 66 -1.60 -7.62 3.20
C SER A 66 -1.54 -6.59 4.32
N GLY A 67 -2.12 -5.42 4.09
CA GLY A 67 -2.28 -4.38 5.11
C GLY A 67 -1.56 -3.08 4.74
N VAL A 68 -1.75 -2.05 5.56
CA VAL A 68 -1.18 -0.73 5.24
C VAL A 68 0.32 -0.73 5.51
N ASP A 69 1.10 -0.80 4.44
CA ASP A 69 2.56 -0.74 4.50
C ASP A 69 3.09 0.68 4.24
N LEU A 70 4.33 0.92 4.67
CA LEU A 70 5.03 2.20 4.52
C LEU A 70 6.31 2.01 3.72
N ILE A 71 6.49 2.80 2.66
CA ILE A 71 7.74 2.91 1.91
C ILE A 71 8.39 4.25 2.22
N LEU A 72 9.56 4.21 2.84
CA LEU A 72 10.38 5.37 3.19
C LEU A 72 11.69 5.39 2.40
N PHE A 73 12.36 6.55 2.38
CA PHE A 73 13.59 6.76 1.62
C PHE A 73 14.73 7.19 2.54
N ASN A 74 15.78 6.38 2.57
CA ASN A 74 17.05 6.71 3.19
C ASN A 74 18.13 6.79 2.11
N LEU A 75 18.03 7.83 1.29
CA LEU A 75 18.99 8.14 0.24
C LEU A 75 19.93 9.27 0.69
N GLY A 76 21.09 9.38 0.04
CA GLY A 76 22.09 10.42 0.32
C GLY A 76 21.56 11.85 0.22
N SER A 77 22.33 12.83 0.67
CA SER A 77 21.92 14.25 0.72
C SER A 77 21.55 14.82 -0.65
N GLY A 78 20.75 15.89 -0.67
CA GLY A 78 20.24 16.50 -1.89
C GLY A 78 19.10 15.70 -2.54
N VAL A 79 18.75 16.10 -3.77
CA VAL A 79 17.74 15.40 -4.58
C VAL A 79 18.37 14.20 -5.27
N GLN A 80 17.75 13.04 -5.09
CA GLN A 80 18.21 11.76 -5.59
C GLN A 80 17.30 11.30 -6.72
N THR A 81 17.89 10.96 -7.87
CA THR A 81 17.13 10.56 -9.05
C THR A 81 17.00 9.05 -9.11
N ILE A 82 15.77 8.56 -9.14
CA ILE A 82 15.42 7.18 -9.45
C ILE A 82 14.90 7.17 -10.89
N ARG A 83 15.56 6.39 -11.76
CA ARG A 83 15.18 6.27 -13.17
C ARG A 83 14.83 4.82 -13.50
N PRO A 84 13.54 4.44 -13.46
CA PRO A 84 13.11 3.10 -13.83
C PRO A 84 13.42 2.79 -15.31
N ASN A 85 13.84 1.57 -15.61
CA ASN A 85 14.10 1.09 -16.98
C ASN A 85 12.88 0.40 -17.62
N SER A 86 11.79 0.30 -16.86
CA SER A 86 10.49 -0.24 -17.26
C SER A 86 9.43 0.29 -16.30
N ALA A 87 8.15 0.08 -16.62
CA ALA A 87 7.04 0.42 -15.72
C ALA A 87 7.30 -0.07 -14.29
N LEU A 88 7.10 0.81 -13.30
CA LEU A 88 7.09 0.39 -11.91
C LEU A 88 5.92 -0.57 -11.68
N PRO A 89 6.04 -1.54 -10.76
CA PRO A 89 4.93 -2.44 -10.45
C PRO A 89 3.72 -1.62 -10.00
N THR A 90 2.53 -2.04 -10.42
CA THR A 90 1.28 -1.41 -10.00
C THR A 90 1.08 -1.63 -8.50
N LEU A 91 0.59 -0.62 -7.77
CA LEU A 91 0.29 -0.74 -6.34
C LEU A 91 -1.03 -1.50 -6.18
N THR A 92 -0.93 -2.76 -5.74
CA THR A 92 -2.06 -3.71 -5.61
C THR A 92 -2.45 -3.97 -4.17
N ASP A 93 -1.57 -3.68 -3.20
CA ASP A 93 -1.92 -3.60 -1.77
C ASP A 93 -1.78 -2.16 -1.25
N THR A 94 -2.40 -1.86 -0.12
CA THR A 94 -2.50 -0.50 0.42
C THR A 94 -1.14 -0.05 0.92
N VAL A 95 -0.63 1.04 0.36
CA VAL A 95 0.71 1.53 0.73
C VAL A 95 0.75 3.05 0.85
N GLU A 96 1.47 3.52 1.87
CA GLU A 96 1.94 4.90 1.92
C GLU A 96 3.39 4.96 1.42
N ILE A 97 3.61 5.68 0.33
CA ILE A 97 4.95 5.96 -0.20
C ILE A 97 5.28 7.41 0.14
N ASN A 98 6.25 7.61 1.03
CA ASN A 98 6.60 8.92 1.55
C ASN A 98 8.08 9.24 1.31
N ALA A 99 8.33 10.08 0.30
CA ALA A 99 9.65 10.53 -0.13
C ALA A 99 10.06 11.92 0.41
N LEU A 100 9.37 12.43 1.43
CA LEU A 100 9.77 13.69 2.08
C LEU A 100 11.08 13.58 2.84
N GLY A 101 11.44 12.38 3.34
CA GLY A 101 12.74 12.13 3.96
C GLY A 101 13.07 13.09 5.13
N GLY A 102 12.05 13.46 5.92
CA GLY A 102 12.15 14.42 7.03
C GLY A 102 11.74 15.86 6.70
N ASN A 103 11.49 16.19 5.42
CA ASN A 103 11.00 17.52 5.04
C ASN A 103 9.54 17.70 5.48
N THR A 104 9.20 18.85 6.05
CA THR A 104 7.85 19.13 6.59
C THR A 104 6.82 19.47 5.50
N CYS A 105 7.23 19.53 4.23
CA CYS A 105 6.42 20.02 3.11
C CYS A 105 5.60 21.26 3.48
N ALA A 106 6.24 22.24 4.11
CA ALA A 106 5.59 23.45 4.60
C ALA A 106 5.68 24.62 3.61
N THR A 107 6.52 24.50 2.58
CA THR A 107 6.77 25.52 1.56
C THR A 107 6.16 25.13 0.22
N MET A 108 5.72 26.14 -0.54
CA MET A 108 5.24 25.99 -1.92
C MET A 108 6.18 26.74 -2.88
N PRO A 109 6.70 26.11 -3.95
CA PRO A 109 6.49 24.70 -4.33
C PRO A 109 7.11 23.72 -3.32
N PRO A 110 6.56 22.50 -3.17
CA PRO A 110 7.18 21.46 -2.35
C PRO A 110 8.63 21.23 -2.79
N GLN A 111 9.50 20.90 -1.85
CA GLN A 111 10.90 20.54 -2.10
C GLN A 111 11.19 19.08 -1.66
N PRO A 112 10.68 18.08 -2.39
CA PRO A 112 10.98 16.69 -2.05
C PRO A 112 12.43 16.30 -2.35
N ARG A 113 12.85 15.14 -1.85
CA ARG A 113 14.23 14.65 -2.02
C ARG A 113 14.38 13.58 -3.10
N VAL A 114 13.28 13.14 -3.70
CA VAL A 114 13.29 12.09 -4.72
C VAL A 114 12.73 12.64 -6.03
N LEU A 115 13.54 12.52 -7.09
CA LEU A 115 13.12 12.75 -8.46
C LEU A 115 12.89 11.40 -9.13
N LEU A 116 11.65 11.12 -9.48
CA LEU A 116 11.28 9.98 -10.30
C LEU A 116 11.30 10.40 -11.78
N ASP A 117 12.31 9.91 -12.52
CA ASP A 117 12.54 10.23 -13.93
C ASP A 117 12.09 9.04 -14.82
N GLY A 118 11.03 9.25 -15.59
CA GLY A 118 10.43 8.25 -16.48
C GLY A 118 11.06 8.12 -17.86
N SER A 119 12.14 8.84 -18.16
CA SER A 119 12.73 8.90 -19.51
C SER A 119 13.19 7.54 -20.07
N ALA A 120 13.40 6.54 -19.20
CA ALA A 120 13.78 5.18 -19.58
C ALA A 120 12.69 4.14 -19.28
N ALA A 121 11.50 4.55 -18.83
CA ALA A 121 10.48 3.63 -18.32
C ALA A 121 9.69 2.87 -19.41
N GLY A 122 9.86 3.23 -20.68
CA GLY A 122 9.14 2.65 -21.83
C GLY A 122 8.02 3.55 -22.36
N SER A 123 7.23 3.04 -23.30
CA SER A 123 6.13 3.77 -23.95
C SER A 123 4.79 3.58 -23.21
N ASN A 124 3.98 4.64 -23.16
CA ASN A 124 2.69 4.67 -22.47
C ASN A 124 2.74 4.19 -21.00
N VAL A 125 3.80 4.57 -20.29
CA VAL A 125 4.04 4.18 -18.90
C VAL A 125 3.80 5.36 -17.97
N SER A 126 2.97 5.15 -16.97
CA SER A 126 2.72 6.11 -15.88
C SER A 126 3.79 6.00 -14.78
N GLY A 127 4.06 7.10 -14.07
CA GLY A 127 5.02 7.10 -12.96
C GLY A 127 4.60 6.19 -11.82
N PHE A 128 3.42 6.44 -11.26
CA PHE A 128 2.75 5.52 -10.35
C PHE A 128 1.40 5.10 -10.93
N LYS A 129 1.12 3.80 -10.90
CA LYS A 129 -0.21 3.24 -11.17
C LYS A 129 -0.77 2.63 -9.90
N ILE A 130 -1.93 3.09 -9.47
CA ILE A 130 -2.50 2.77 -8.16
C ILE A 130 -3.83 2.05 -8.36
N GLN A 131 -3.92 0.80 -7.91
CA GLN A 131 -5.13 -0.02 -7.91
C GLN A 131 -5.60 -0.40 -6.50
N ALA A 132 -4.76 -0.17 -5.49
CA ALA A 132 -5.11 -0.33 -4.09
C ALA A 132 -5.76 0.93 -3.51
N ASN A 133 -6.93 0.75 -2.88
CA ASN A 133 -7.64 1.83 -2.19
C ASN A 133 -6.82 2.38 -1.02
N THR A 134 -7.12 3.59 -0.55
CA THR A 134 -6.51 4.18 0.66
C THR A 134 -4.98 4.41 0.59
N SER A 135 -4.36 4.15 -0.56
CA SER A 135 -2.92 4.38 -0.78
C SER A 135 -2.57 5.86 -0.79
N ARG A 136 -1.31 6.18 -0.49
CA ARG A 136 -0.82 7.56 -0.40
C ARG A 136 0.49 7.72 -1.17
N ILE A 137 0.56 8.71 -2.06
CA ILE A 137 1.80 9.10 -2.76
C ILE A 137 2.21 10.50 -2.32
N VAL A 138 3.36 10.58 -1.64
CA VAL A 138 3.80 11.79 -0.97
C VAL A 138 5.26 12.12 -1.27
N GLY A 139 5.53 13.36 -1.68
CA GLY A 139 6.88 13.90 -1.67
C GLY A 139 7.77 13.47 -2.85
N PHE A 140 7.28 13.53 -4.09
CA PHE A 140 8.09 13.26 -5.27
C PHE A 140 8.14 14.45 -6.23
N TYR A 141 9.28 14.61 -6.92
CA TYR A 141 9.24 15.15 -8.28
C TYR A 141 8.92 13.99 -9.24
N ILE A 142 7.93 14.13 -10.13
CA ILE A 142 7.52 13.08 -11.08
C ILE A 142 7.53 13.65 -12.49
N THR A 143 8.46 13.17 -13.33
CA THR A 143 8.72 13.76 -14.65
C THR A 143 9.13 12.73 -15.70
N LYS A 144 9.02 13.14 -16.96
CA LYS A 144 9.45 12.44 -18.19
C LYS A 144 8.81 11.07 -18.42
N PHE A 145 7.66 10.80 -17.83
CA PHE A 145 6.89 9.61 -18.15
C PHE A 145 6.18 9.78 -19.50
N SER A 146 6.19 8.71 -20.29
CA SER A 146 5.52 8.67 -21.59
C SER A 146 4.00 8.53 -21.49
N GLY A 147 3.48 8.18 -20.30
CA GLY A 147 2.08 8.22 -19.93
C GLY A 147 1.79 9.34 -18.92
N HIS A 148 1.13 8.98 -17.82
CA HIS A 148 0.75 9.93 -16.77
C HIS A 148 1.84 10.12 -15.71
N GLY A 149 1.82 11.22 -14.96
CA GLY A 149 2.63 11.33 -13.75
C GLY A 149 2.14 10.32 -12.70
N VAL A 150 0.86 10.41 -12.33
CA VAL A 150 0.17 9.49 -11.41
C VAL A 150 -1.16 9.05 -12.03
N GLU A 151 -1.42 7.76 -12.03
CA GLU A 151 -2.67 7.13 -12.50
C GLU A 151 -3.37 6.44 -11.33
N ILE A 152 -4.55 6.94 -10.98
CA ILE A 152 -5.36 6.45 -9.87
C ILE A 152 -6.57 5.68 -10.44
N ALA A 153 -6.51 4.36 -10.34
CA ALA A 153 -7.57 3.43 -10.71
C ALA A 153 -8.18 2.74 -9.46
N ALA A 154 -8.23 3.49 -8.35
CA ALA A 154 -8.67 3.04 -7.03
C ALA A 154 -9.45 4.16 -6.32
N ASN A 155 -10.02 3.86 -5.16
CA ASN A 155 -10.76 4.81 -4.33
C ASN A 155 -9.97 5.26 -3.10
N ASP A 156 -10.33 6.42 -2.55
CA ASP A 156 -9.79 6.94 -1.28
C ASP A 156 -8.25 7.14 -1.29
N VAL A 157 -7.66 7.30 -2.48
CA VAL A 157 -6.22 7.54 -2.65
C VAL A 157 -5.90 9.01 -2.40
N VAL A 158 -4.76 9.27 -1.77
CA VAL A 158 -4.26 10.63 -1.56
C VAL A 158 -2.93 10.85 -2.29
N VAL A 159 -2.88 11.88 -3.12
CA VAL A 159 -1.66 12.40 -3.74
C VAL A 159 -1.41 13.78 -3.13
N ALA A 160 -0.30 13.94 -2.41
CA ALA A 160 0.01 15.17 -1.67
C ALA A 160 1.50 15.52 -1.71
N CYS A 161 1.84 16.81 -1.62
CA CYS A 161 3.24 17.26 -1.58
C CYS A 161 4.13 16.82 -2.74
N ASN A 162 3.55 16.55 -3.91
CA ASN A 162 4.31 16.20 -5.11
C ASN A 162 4.49 17.41 -6.02
N VAL A 163 5.56 17.39 -6.81
CA VAL A 163 5.80 18.28 -7.94
C VAL A 163 5.77 17.43 -9.20
N ILE A 164 4.69 17.54 -9.97
CA ILE A 164 4.39 16.68 -11.11
C ILE A 164 4.55 17.48 -12.40
N GLY A 165 5.58 17.13 -13.17
CA GLY A 165 5.94 17.73 -14.47
C GLY A 165 6.97 18.87 -14.42
N LEU A 166 7.43 19.29 -13.24
CA LEU A 166 8.62 20.14 -13.08
C LEU A 166 9.75 19.34 -12.41
N ASN A 167 11.01 19.64 -12.76
CA ASN A 167 12.16 19.07 -12.07
C ASN A 167 12.52 19.86 -10.79
N ASN A 168 13.60 19.46 -10.11
CA ASN A 168 14.06 20.09 -8.87
C ASN A 168 14.58 21.54 -9.03
N ALA A 169 14.88 21.97 -10.26
CA ALA A 169 15.21 23.36 -10.57
C ALA A 169 13.96 24.21 -10.88
N GLY A 170 12.76 23.62 -10.82
CA GLY A 170 11.51 24.28 -11.18
C GLY A 170 11.33 24.47 -12.69
N THR A 171 12.16 23.84 -13.53
CA THR A 171 12.01 23.91 -14.99
C THR A 171 11.11 22.79 -15.50
N VAL A 172 10.43 23.06 -16.63
CA VAL A 172 9.51 22.11 -17.26
C VAL A 172 10.28 20.88 -17.73
N ALA A 173 9.85 19.72 -17.24
CA ALA A 173 10.31 18.41 -17.71
C ALA A 173 9.15 17.58 -18.30
N GLY A 174 7.94 17.83 -17.80
CA GLY A 174 6.67 17.31 -18.29
C GLY A 174 6.47 15.81 -18.14
N ASN A 175 5.23 15.38 -18.33
CA ASN A 175 4.87 14.01 -18.67
C ASN A 175 4.04 14.10 -19.96
N ASN A 176 4.07 13.05 -20.80
CA ASN A 176 3.49 13.11 -22.14
C ASN A 176 1.95 13.04 -22.16
N ASN A 177 1.31 12.90 -20.99
CA ASN A 177 -0.14 12.90 -20.86
C ASN A 177 -0.56 13.68 -19.58
N TYR A 178 -1.64 13.29 -18.90
CA TYR A 178 -2.07 13.91 -17.65
C TYR A 178 -0.99 13.87 -16.56
N GLY A 179 -0.80 14.97 -15.83
CA GLY A 179 -0.04 14.97 -14.59
C GLY A 179 -0.65 14.00 -13.57
N VAL A 180 -1.96 14.11 -13.35
CA VAL A 180 -2.72 13.15 -12.53
C VAL A 180 -3.99 12.73 -13.26
N LYS A 181 -4.16 11.42 -13.45
CA LYS A 181 -5.40 10.80 -13.95
C LYS A 181 -6.14 10.12 -12.79
N ILE A 182 -7.42 10.40 -12.64
CA ILE A 182 -8.29 9.84 -11.60
C ILE A 182 -9.46 9.12 -12.28
N ALA A 183 -9.66 7.84 -11.99
CA ALA A 183 -10.79 7.04 -12.47
C ALA A 183 -11.67 6.48 -11.34
N GLY A 184 -11.19 6.51 -10.09
CA GLY A 184 -11.98 6.06 -8.93
C GLY A 184 -12.55 7.22 -8.11
N ASN A 185 -13.26 6.87 -7.05
CA ASN A 185 -14.04 7.76 -6.21
C ASN A 185 -13.28 8.23 -4.96
N ASN A 186 -13.70 9.37 -4.39
CA ASN A 186 -13.19 9.90 -3.12
C ASN A 186 -11.67 10.12 -3.06
N ASN A 187 -11.04 10.31 -4.22
CA ASN A 187 -9.60 10.56 -4.30
C ASN A 187 -9.27 12.02 -4.00
N ILE A 188 -8.14 12.26 -3.34
CA ILE A 188 -7.67 13.60 -2.96
C ILE A 188 -6.36 13.89 -3.68
N VAL A 189 -6.35 14.89 -4.55
CA VAL A 189 -5.13 15.45 -5.16
C VAL A 189 -4.89 16.82 -4.54
N GLY A 190 -4.19 16.85 -3.41
CA GLY A 190 -4.01 18.08 -2.66
C GLY A 190 -3.40 17.83 -1.30
N ARG A 191 -4.20 17.99 -0.24
CA ARG A 191 -3.74 17.99 1.15
C ARG A 191 -3.83 16.62 1.79
N LEU A 192 -2.85 16.28 2.64
CA LEU A 192 -2.89 15.14 3.56
C LEU A 192 -2.52 15.63 4.97
N GLY A 193 -3.49 15.78 5.87
CA GLY A 193 -3.24 16.34 7.20
C GLY A 193 -2.65 17.76 7.14
N SER A 194 -1.44 17.95 7.68
CA SER A 194 -0.69 19.22 7.64
C SER A 194 0.19 19.40 6.41
N LEU A 195 0.34 18.36 5.58
CA LEU A 195 1.16 18.40 4.37
C LEU A 195 0.50 19.28 3.32
N THR A 196 1.25 20.22 2.73
CA THR A 196 0.73 21.17 1.72
C THR A 196 0.31 20.44 0.41
N GLY A 197 -0.22 21.20 -0.55
CA GLY A 197 -0.72 20.68 -1.83
C GLY A 197 0.37 20.19 -2.79
N ASN A 198 -0.08 19.72 -3.96
CA ASN A 198 0.80 19.39 -5.08
C ASN A 198 1.05 20.61 -5.97
N VAL A 199 2.13 20.59 -6.73
CA VAL A 199 2.32 21.41 -7.93
C VAL A 199 2.17 20.49 -9.13
N VAL A 200 1.21 20.76 -10.01
CA VAL A 200 1.01 20.01 -11.26
C VAL A 200 1.17 20.99 -12.42
N SER A 201 2.28 20.93 -13.13
CA SER A 201 2.63 21.89 -14.19
C SER A 201 3.57 21.27 -15.21
N GLY A 202 3.56 21.76 -16.45
CA GLY A 202 4.45 21.29 -17.51
C GLY A 202 4.09 19.93 -18.13
N ASN A 203 3.02 19.28 -17.69
CA ASN A 203 2.46 18.07 -18.29
C ASN A 203 1.65 18.40 -19.56
N PHE A 204 1.40 17.43 -20.43
CA PHE A 204 0.56 17.64 -21.62
C PHE A 204 -0.86 18.05 -21.25
N PHE A 205 -1.41 17.42 -20.20
CA PHE A 205 -2.64 17.85 -19.53
C PHE A 205 -2.41 17.91 -18.02
N GLY A 206 -3.18 18.73 -17.31
CA GLY A 206 -3.07 18.90 -15.86
C GLY A 206 -3.62 17.70 -15.07
N ILE A 207 -4.77 17.90 -14.43
CA ILE A 207 -5.48 16.87 -13.67
C ILE A 207 -6.77 16.53 -14.40
N VAL A 208 -7.07 15.25 -14.56
CA VAL A 208 -8.36 14.77 -15.09
C VAL A 208 -9.02 13.82 -14.08
N ALA A 209 -10.33 13.99 -13.91
CA ALA A 209 -11.19 13.03 -13.23
C ALA A 209 -12.18 12.47 -14.25
N GLU A 210 -12.04 11.19 -14.59
CA GLU A 210 -12.96 10.45 -15.42
C GLU A 210 -14.04 9.87 -14.50
N GLY A 211 -15.32 10.09 -14.83
CA GLY A 211 -16.43 9.54 -14.06
C GLY A 211 -16.49 8.02 -14.20
N SER A 212 -16.73 7.33 -13.09
CA SER A 212 -17.07 5.90 -13.06
C SER A 212 -18.57 5.69 -13.24
#